data_AF-A0AAJ3B206-F1
#
_entry.id   AF-A0AAJ3B206-F1
#
_cell.length_a   1.000
_cell.length_b   1.000
_cell.length_c   1.000
_cell.angle_alpha   90.00
_cell.angle_beta   90.00
_cell.angle_gamma   90.00
#
_symmetry.space_group_name_H-M   'P 1'
#
loop_
_entity.id
_entity.type
_entity.pdbx_description
1 polymer ?
#
loop_
_entity_poly.entity_id
_entity_poly.type
_entity_poly.pdbx_seq_one_letter_code
_entity_poly.pdbx_strand_id
1 'polypeptide(L)'
;MNGPTGRPTGDHRSAERIIEQSPVLRDFLAGNDRFQLQPDLKRHVGDWTLANKAPQARADAIYNLDKVLRFVDNLDEDKLKGSEERNGKIDGFSDLGVTILHDSEADRLDQFARQGYQALSNF
;
A
#
# COMPACT_ATOMS: atom_id res chain seq x y z
N MET A 1 13.38 -10.06 -1.77
CA MET A 1 12.83 -9.84 -3.12
C MET A 1 13.00 -8.36 -3.48
N ASN A 2 13.23 -8.04 -4.76
CA ASN A 2 13.15 -6.65 -5.23
C ASN A 2 11.69 -6.37 -5.63
N GLY A 3 11.12 -5.29 -5.12
CA GLY A 3 9.77 -4.87 -5.48
C GLY A 3 9.67 -4.34 -6.92
N PRO A 4 8.44 -4.02 -7.37
CA PRO A 4 8.28 -3.29 -8.63
C PRO A 4 9.05 -1.96 -8.57
N THR A 5 9.74 -1.64 -9.67
CA THR A 5 10.46 -0.38 -9.85
C THR A 5 9.66 0.57 -10.74
N GLY A 6 8.34 0.62 -10.53
CA GLY A 6 7.39 1.37 -11.36
C GLY A 6 6.53 0.48 -12.26
N ARG A 7 5.75 1.14 -13.14
CA ARG A 7 4.83 0.47 -14.06
C ARG A 7 5.61 -0.35 -15.11
N PRO A 8 5.06 -1.50 -15.56
CA PRO A 8 5.70 -2.32 -16.60
C PRO A 8 5.79 -1.56 -17.93
N THR A 9 6.72 -1.96 -18.79
CA THR A 9 6.87 -1.39 -20.13
C THR A 9 5.55 -1.42 -20.89
N GLY A 10 5.13 -0.28 -21.45
CA GLY A 10 3.87 -0.13 -22.19
C GLY A 10 2.67 0.27 -21.33
N ASP A 11 2.79 0.28 -20.01
CA ASP A 11 1.76 0.83 -19.14
C ASP A 11 1.92 2.35 -19.02
N HIS A 12 1.01 3.06 -19.70
CA HIS A 12 0.97 4.53 -19.74
C HIS A 12 -0.15 5.13 -18.88
N ARG A 13 -0.80 4.33 -18.01
CA ARG A 13 -1.90 4.82 -17.16
C ARG A 13 -1.40 5.93 -16.23
N SER A 14 -2.20 6.98 -16.03
CA SER A 14 -1.90 8.00 -15.04
C SER A 14 -2.08 7.47 -13.61
N ALA A 15 -1.60 8.24 -12.63
CA ALA A 15 -1.83 7.95 -11.21
C ALA A 15 -3.32 7.81 -10.91
N GLU A 16 -4.13 8.76 -11.38
CA GLU A 16 -5.58 8.78 -11.18
C GLU A 16 -6.23 7.54 -11.77
N ARG A 17 -5.82 7.13 -12.98
CA ARG A 17 -6.37 5.94 -13.62
C ARG A 17 -6.05 4.65 -12.87
N ILE A 18 -4.88 4.57 -12.23
CA ILE A 18 -4.50 3.41 -11.41
C ILE A 18 -5.32 3.38 -10.13
N ILE A 19 -5.52 4.53 -9.47
CA ILE A 19 -6.35 4.66 -8.27
C ILE A 19 -7.80 4.22 -8.56
N GLU A 20 -8.39 4.67 -9.66
CA GLU A 20 -9.76 4.30 -10.06
C GLU A 20 -9.96 2.79 -10.24
N GLN A 21 -8.91 2.06 -10.62
CA GLN A 21 -8.95 0.63 -10.95
C GLN A 21 -8.60 -0.26 -9.76
N SER A 22 -8.39 0.31 -8.58
CA SER A 22 -7.97 -0.42 -7.37
C SER A 22 -8.80 -0.02 -6.16
N PRO A 23 -9.75 -0.88 -5.73
CA PRO A 23 -10.56 -0.61 -4.54
C PRO A 23 -9.72 -0.35 -3.29
N VAL A 24 -8.74 -1.21 -2.99
CA VAL A 24 -7.85 -1.09 -1.82
C VAL A 24 -7.00 0.17 -1.84
N LEU A 25 -6.45 0.53 -3.00
CA LEU A 25 -5.68 1.77 -3.12
C LEU A 25 -6.58 3.00 -2.94
N ARG A 26 -7.79 2.97 -3.51
CA ARG A 26 -8.75 4.07 -3.37
C ARG A 26 -9.19 4.24 -1.93
N ASP A 27 -9.49 3.15 -1.21
CA ASP A 27 -9.82 3.17 0.21
C ASP A 27 -8.65 3.71 1.04
N PHE A 28 -7.45 3.20 0.80
CA PHE A 28 -6.23 3.62 1.48
C PHE A 28 -5.95 5.12 1.33
N LEU A 29 -6.11 5.67 0.12
CA LEU A 29 -5.85 7.09 -0.15
C LEU A 29 -6.98 8.01 0.32
N ALA A 30 -8.22 7.51 0.43
CA ALA A 30 -9.35 8.26 0.96
C ALA A 30 -9.35 8.31 2.49
N GLY A 31 -8.74 7.33 3.15
CA GLY A 31 -8.63 7.25 4.59
C GLY A 31 -7.66 8.27 5.20
N ASN A 32 -7.98 8.72 6.42
CA ASN A 32 -7.11 9.60 7.22
C ASN A 32 -6.42 8.85 8.38
N ASP A 33 -6.48 7.53 8.35
CA ASP A 33 -6.07 6.61 9.42
C ASP A 33 -4.71 5.94 9.16
N ARG A 34 -3.93 6.43 8.19
CA ARG A 34 -2.71 5.74 7.73
C ARG A 34 -1.54 6.72 7.52
N PHE A 35 -1.70 7.95 8.01
CA PHE A 35 -0.75 9.04 7.79
C PHE A 35 0.64 8.75 8.35
N GLN A 36 0.72 8.05 9.49
CA GLN A 36 1.98 7.74 10.16
C GLN A 36 2.90 6.84 9.33
N LEU A 37 2.33 5.98 8.48
CA LEU A 37 3.10 5.08 7.62
C LEU A 37 3.59 5.77 6.34
N GLN A 38 2.98 6.90 5.94
CA GLN A 38 3.25 7.52 4.64
C GLN A 38 4.73 7.85 4.40
N PRO A 39 5.49 8.44 5.35
CA PRO A 39 6.90 8.76 5.11
C PRO A 39 7.73 7.53 4.74
N ASP A 40 7.52 6.43 5.46
CA ASP A 40 8.26 5.18 5.29
C ASP A 40 7.79 4.42 4.04
N LEU A 41 6.48 4.38 3.79
CA LEU A 41 5.95 3.84 2.54
C LEU A 41 6.53 4.58 1.32
N LYS A 42 6.58 5.92 1.33
CA LYS A 42 7.17 6.71 0.23
C LYS A 42 8.64 6.41 0.00
N ARG A 43 9.39 6.09 1.07
CA ARG A 43 10.80 5.69 0.96
C ARG A 43 10.98 4.44 0.10
N HIS A 44 10.00 3.54 0.11
CA HIS A 44 10.05 2.27 -0.60
C HIS A 44 9.36 2.31 -1.96
N VAL A 45 8.18 2.92 -2.05
CA VAL A 45 7.36 2.89 -3.28
C VAL A 45 7.54 4.13 -4.15
N GLY A 46 8.07 5.23 -3.59
CA GLY A 46 8.17 6.54 -4.22
C GLY A 46 7.13 7.54 -3.69
N ASP A 47 7.33 8.84 -3.92
CA ASP A 47 6.37 9.86 -3.51
C ASP A 47 5.21 9.99 -4.51
N TRP A 48 4.05 9.47 -4.11
CA TRP A 48 2.81 9.52 -4.91
C TRP A 48 2.04 10.83 -4.78
N THR A 49 2.44 11.74 -3.89
CA THR A 49 1.66 12.96 -3.60
C THR A 49 1.92 14.09 -4.58
N LEU A 50 1.07 15.11 -4.56
CA LEU A 50 1.22 16.32 -5.39
C LEU A 50 2.48 17.16 -5.07
N ALA A 51 3.21 16.82 -3.99
CA ALA A 51 4.53 17.38 -3.72
C ALA A 51 5.53 16.98 -4.81
N ASN A 52 5.49 15.72 -5.28
CA ASN A 52 6.26 15.25 -6.41
C ASN A 52 5.70 15.85 -7.71
N LYS A 53 6.44 16.77 -8.35
CA LYS A 53 5.97 17.45 -9.57
C LYS A 53 6.07 16.61 -10.84
N ALA A 54 6.77 15.47 -10.81
CA ALA A 54 6.90 14.58 -11.97
C ALA A 54 5.71 13.62 -12.09
N PRO A 55 4.79 13.81 -13.05
CA PRO A 55 3.58 13.00 -13.16
C PRO A 55 3.85 11.51 -13.41
N GLN A 56 4.89 11.20 -14.19
CA GLN A 56 5.28 9.81 -14.45
C GLN A 56 5.79 9.13 -13.17
N ALA A 57 6.65 9.81 -12.41
CA ALA A 57 7.14 9.28 -11.13
C ALA A 57 6.02 9.09 -10.10
N ARG A 58 5.02 9.98 -10.07
CA ARG A 58 3.82 9.78 -9.23
C ARG A 58 3.02 8.55 -9.66
N ALA A 59 2.83 8.35 -10.96
CA ALA A 59 2.12 7.18 -11.48
C ALA A 59 2.87 5.87 -11.17
N ASP A 60 4.20 5.88 -11.24
CA ASP A 60 5.03 4.74 -10.84
C ASP A 60 4.94 4.49 -9.33
N ALA A 61 4.94 5.53 -8.50
CA ALA A 61 4.77 5.40 -7.06
C ALA A 61 3.39 4.85 -6.68
N ILE A 62 2.33 5.34 -7.32
CA ILE A 62 0.97 4.83 -7.16
C ILE A 62 0.88 3.36 -7.58
N TYR A 63 1.51 2.99 -8.69
CA TYR A 63 1.55 1.59 -9.13
C TYR A 63 2.26 0.71 -8.10
N ASN A 64 3.41 1.13 -7.60
CA ASN A 64 4.15 0.38 -6.59
C ASN A 64 3.34 0.21 -5.30
N LEU A 65 2.67 1.29 -4.84
CA LEU A 65 1.78 1.25 -3.69
C LEU A 65 0.60 0.29 -3.92
N ASP A 66 -0.07 0.37 -5.08
CA ASP A 66 -1.15 -0.55 -5.48
C ASP A 66 -0.73 -2.02 -5.36
N LYS A 67 0.47 -2.36 -5.85
CA LYS A 67 0.98 -3.73 -5.81
C LYS A 67 1.22 -4.22 -4.39
N VAL A 68 1.70 -3.36 -3.50
CA VAL A 68 1.89 -3.69 -2.08
C VAL A 68 0.54 -3.86 -1.38
N LEU A 69 -0.38 -2.91 -1.56
CA LEU A 69 -1.68 -2.95 -0.90
C LEU A 69 -2.50 -4.17 -1.34
N ARG A 70 -2.56 -4.46 -2.64
CA ARG A 70 -3.22 -5.68 -3.14
C ARG A 70 -2.53 -6.96 -2.69
N PHE A 71 -1.23 -6.94 -2.43
CA PHE A 71 -0.56 -8.12 -1.89
C PHE A 71 -1.00 -8.36 -0.45
N VAL A 72 -1.05 -7.30 0.36
CA VAL A 72 -1.47 -7.34 1.77
C VAL A 72 -2.95 -7.72 1.90
N ASP A 73 -3.86 -7.07 1.16
CA ASP A 73 -5.31 -7.35 1.09
C ASP A 73 -5.60 -8.77 0.56
N ASN A 74 -4.64 -9.44 -0.09
CA ASN A 74 -4.80 -10.81 -0.57
C ASN A 74 -4.17 -11.87 0.35
N LEU A 75 -3.63 -11.47 1.50
CA LEU A 75 -3.05 -12.43 2.44
C LEU A 75 -4.15 -13.32 3.03
N ASP A 76 -3.75 -14.54 3.39
CA ASP A 76 -4.65 -15.57 3.92
C ASP A 76 -5.30 -15.11 5.23
N GLU A 77 -6.60 -14.84 5.19
CA GLU A 77 -7.37 -14.30 6.34
C GLU A 77 -7.36 -15.23 7.55
N ASP A 78 -7.26 -16.55 7.35
CA ASP A 78 -7.18 -17.52 8.45
C ASP A 78 -5.92 -17.35 9.30
N LYS A 79 -4.92 -16.61 8.78
CA LYS A 79 -3.67 -16.29 9.47
C LYS A 79 -3.63 -14.87 10.02
N LEU A 80 -4.60 -14.02 9.70
CA LEU A 80 -4.60 -12.60 10.04
C LEU A 80 -5.78 -12.24 10.95
N LYS A 81 -5.47 -11.57 12.06
CA LYS A 81 -6.48 -11.19 13.05
C LYS A 81 -7.29 -10.00 12.58
N GLY A 82 -8.60 -10.19 12.51
CA GLY A 82 -9.54 -9.10 12.20
C GLY A 82 -9.40 -8.56 10.78
N SER A 83 -8.88 -9.38 9.86
CA SER A 83 -8.73 -9.07 8.45
C SER A 83 -9.64 -9.98 7.61
N GLU A 84 -10.09 -9.47 6.48
CA GLU A 84 -10.89 -10.22 5.50
C GLU A 84 -10.19 -10.14 4.13
N GLU A 85 -9.89 -11.29 3.53
CA GLU A 85 -9.17 -11.30 2.26
C GLU A 85 -9.98 -10.68 1.13
N ARG A 86 -9.34 -9.86 0.29
CA ARG A 86 -9.89 -9.26 -0.94
C ARG A 86 -11.10 -8.36 -0.70
N ASN A 87 -11.24 -7.81 0.51
CA ASN A 87 -12.35 -6.89 0.82
C ASN A 87 -12.11 -5.48 0.27
N GLY A 88 -10.90 -5.22 -0.27
CA GLY A 88 -10.55 -3.95 -0.88
C GLY A 88 -10.23 -2.87 0.15
N LYS A 89 -9.71 -3.26 1.32
CA LYS A 89 -9.26 -2.39 2.41
C LYS A 89 -7.98 -2.96 3.00
N ILE A 90 -7.41 -2.22 3.95
CA ILE A 90 -6.35 -2.73 4.82
C ILE A 90 -6.92 -2.70 6.23
N ASP A 91 -7.18 -3.87 6.78
CA ASP A 91 -7.83 -4.03 8.06
C ASP A 91 -6.85 -3.95 9.25
N GLY A 92 -7.35 -3.52 10.40
CA GLY A 92 -6.57 -3.47 11.65
C GLY A 92 -6.02 -2.11 12.05
N PHE A 93 -6.34 -1.04 11.31
CA PHE A 93 -6.14 0.33 11.79
C PHE A 93 -7.27 0.77 12.71
N SER A 94 -6.94 1.43 13.82
CA SER A 94 -7.90 2.18 14.65
C SER A 94 -7.27 3.47 15.18
N ASP A 95 -8.07 4.30 15.84
CA ASP A 95 -7.62 5.57 16.44
C ASP A 95 -6.88 6.48 15.44
N LEU A 96 -7.45 6.64 14.25
CA LEU A 96 -6.83 7.38 13.13
C LEU A 96 -5.44 6.83 12.76
N GLY A 97 -5.26 5.52 12.88
CA GLY A 97 -4.01 4.86 12.53
C GLY A 97 -3.02 4.72 13.66
N VAL A 98 -3.24 5.41 14.79
CA VAL A 98 -2.32 5.35 15.93
C VAL A 98 -2.20 3.92 16.46
N THR A 99 -3.31 3.18 16.44
CA THR A 99 -3.36 1.81 16.89
C THR A 99 -3.37 0.87 15.69
N ILE A 100 -2.49 -0.13 15.72
CA ILE A 100 -2.39 -1.20 14.73
C ILE A 100 -2.62 -2.52 15.45
N LEU A 101 -3.61 -3.28 14.99
CA LEU A 101 -3.91 -4.61 15.53
C LEU A 101 -2.77 -5.57 15.16
N HIS A 102 -2.14 -6.17 16.17
CA HIS A 102 -1.09 -7.17 15.95
C HIS A 102 -1.61 -8.36 15.14
N ASP A 103 -0.80 -8.84 14.18
CA ASP A 103 -1.14 -9.89 13.21
C ASP A 103 -2.31 -9.56 12.28
N SER A 104 -2.66 -8.29 12.08
CA SER A 104 -3.58 -7.87 11.02
C SER A 104 -2.82 -7.51 9.73
N GLU A 105 -3.56 -7.27 8.65
CA GLU A 105 -3.04 -6.64 7.44
C GLU A 105 -2.34 -5.30 7.69
N ALA A 106 -2.89 -4.44 8.57
CA ALA A 106 -2.27 -3.17 8.95
C ALA A 106 -0.89 -3.38 9.59
N ASP A 107 -0.73 -4.44 10.40
CA ASP A 107 0.57 -4.83 10.96
C ASP A 107 1.55 -5.30 9.86
N ARG A 108 1.08 -6.06 8.87
CA ARG A 108 1.91 -6.43 7.71
C ARG A 108 2.32 -5.21 6.88
N LEU A 109 1.43 -4.24 6.72
CA LEU A 109 1.75 -2.99 6.02
C LEU A 109 2.74 -2.12 6.82
N ASP A 110 2.64 -2.06 8.15
CA ASP A 110 3.62 -1.40 9.02
C ASP A 110 5.00 -2.09 8.94
N GLN A 111 5.04 -3.43 8.94
CA GLN A 111 6.28 -4.18 8.73
C GLN A 111 6.91 -3.87 7.36
N PHE A 112 6.10 -3.80 6.30
CA PHE A 112 6.58 -3.35 4.99
C PHE A 112 7.06 -1.90 5.02
N ALA A 113 6.38 -0.98 5.70
CA ALA A 113 6.83 0.40 5.82
C ALA A 113 8.23 0.47 6.47
N ARG A 114 8.49 -0.32 7.51
CA ARG A 114 9.79 -0.34 8.22
C ARG A 114 10.92 -0.99 7.44
N GLN A 115 10.62 -2.07 6.70
CA GLN A 115 11.64 -2.96 6.15
C GLN A 115 11.68 -2.95 4.61
N GLY A 116 10.65 -2.47 3.94
CA GLY A 116 10.48 -2.51 2.49
C GLY A 116 10.19 -3.92 1.95
N TYR A 117 10.52 -4.13 0.68
CA TYR A 117 10.15 -5.34 -0.07
C TYR A 117 10.70 -6.68 0.45
N GLN A 118 11.69 -6.65 1.35
CA GLN A 118 12.14 -7.87 2.02
C GLN A 118 11.10 -8.42 3.01
N ALA A 119 10.26 -7.56 3.60
CA ALA A 119 9.20 -7.99 4.52
C ALA A 119 8.19 -8.92 3.85
N LEU A 120 7.89 -8.67 2.58
CA LEU A 120 6.86 -9.43 1.84
C LEU A 120 7.19 -10.92 1.70
N SER A 121 8.47 -11.30 1.84
CA SER A 121 8.87 -12.72 1.79
C SER A 121 8.58 -13.49 3.09
N ASN A 122 8.18 -12.78 4.15
CA ASN A 122 7.92 -13.33 5.48
C ASN A 122 6.42 -13.36 5.82
N PHE A 123 5.55 -12.94 4.89
CA PHE A 123 4.10 -12.87 5.08
C PHE A 123 3.42 -14.16 4.59
#